data_AF-A0AAE0Q3N5-F1
#
_entry.id   AF-A0AAE0Q3N5-F1
#
_cell.length_a   1.000
_cell.length_b   1.000
_cell.length_c   1.000
_cell.angle_alpha   90.00
_cell.angle_beta   90.00
_cell.angle_gamma   90.00
#
_symmetry.space_group_name_H-M   'P 1'
#
loop_
_entity.id
_entity.type
_entity.pdbx_description
1 polymer ?
#
loop_
_entity_poly.entity_id
_entity_poly.type
_entity_poly.pdbx_seq_one_letter_code
_entity_poly.pdbx_strand_id
1 'polypeptide(L)'
;MLMMMMMMMMMSELKEQRRADSEVAAETLEEVFQRIRKVTGEEDLETLVTKFIQAEDRNFALFNYVNEQNTKAEALKDEIRQIKEDMKKFQVEDLQQEQEHHTTLKQTEELQRDAEAQALEYEVQAKEITEALDQIKTGVNNLFNKIGCDRAAVDDLLGSSAGIRDSNIMTYLKLVEQKTNELLTVQAFVSSKVGCELEEKERFWSELDEVMESIPTGERVVIGADFNGHVGEGNTGDEEVMGKFGVKERNLEGQMVVDFAKRMDMGVVNTYFQKREEHRVTYKSGGRRTQDLEKDYDPKLVAQVLLGQSAEMQKQAPVVQPPVSGDDYDTEELLLPHEDNRPLTQEELRQRIMNRILQKEEALHAGKSKEARSAKLSALSSHRQSTLESTF
;
A
#
# COMPACT_ATOMS: atom_id res chain seq x y z
N MET A 1 -74.94 -76.56 -38.72
CA MET A 1 -74.55 -76.80 -37.31
C MET A 1 -75.47 -77.79 -36.62
N LEU A 2 -76.80 -77.57 -36.53
CA LEU A 2 -77.75 -78.55 -35.96
C LEU A 2 -77.66 -79.96 -36.58
N MET A 3 -77.51 -80.06 -37.91
CA MET A 3 -77.39 -81.35 -38.60
C MET A 3 -76.06 -82.06 -38.32
N MET A 4 -74.96 -81.31 -38.24
CA MET A 4 -73.61 -81.84 -37.93
C MET A 4 -73.49 -82.22 -36.45
N MET A 5 -74.16 -81.48 -35.56
CA MET A 5 -74.28 -81.78 -34.13
C MET A 5 -75.19 -82.99 -33.88
N MET A 6 -76.28 -83.13 -34.64
CA MET A 6 -77.08 -84.36 -34.69
C MET A 6 -76.27 -85.55 -35.21
N MET A 7 -75.44 -85.37 -36.24
CA MET A 7 -74.63 -86.44 -36.83
C MET A 7 -73.45 -86.81 -35.93
N MET A 8 -72.85 -85.87 -35.21
CA MET A 8 -71.84 -86.14 -34.18
C MET A 8 -72.44 -86.76 -32.92
N MET A 9 -73.63 -86.34 -32.46
CA MET A 9 -74.36 -87.02 -31.38
C MET A 9 -74.74 -88.43 -31.81
N MET A 10 -75.29 -88.62 -33.01
CA MET A 10 -75.57 -89.94 -33.58
C MET A 10 -74.30 -90.77 -33.69
N MET A 11 -73.18 -90.23 -34.18
CA MET A 11 -71.92 -90.97 -34.28
C MET A 11 -71.27 -91.26 -32.91
N SER A 12 -71.54 -90.43 -31.89
CA SER A 12 -71.11 -90.66 -30.51
C SER A 12 -71.96 -91.74 -29.84
N GLU A 13 -73.28 -91.71 -30.02
CA GLU A 13 -74.23 -92.75 -29.59
C GLU A 13 -73.93 -94.08 -30.30
N LEU A 14 -73.62 -94.05 -31.61
CA LEU A 14 -73.20 -95.21 -32.41
C LEU A 14 -71.81 -95.74 -32.00
N LYS A 15 -70.92 -94.91 -31.42
CA LYS A 15 -69.62 -95.35 -30.89
C LYS A 15 -69.75 -96.08 -29.56
N GLU A 16 -70.71 -95.73 -28.71
CA GLU A 16 -70.99 -96.48 -27.47
C GLU A 16 -71.65 -97.83 -27.73
N GLN A 17 -72.46 -97.97 -28.79
CA GLN A 17 -73.11 -99.24 -29.18
C GLN A 17 -72.19 -100.24 -29.89
N ARG A 18 -70.95 -99.86 -30.21
CA ARG A 18 -70.02 -100.62 -31.07
C ARG A 18 -69.31 -101.80 -30.38
N ARG A 19 -70.01 -102.53 -29.50
CA ARG A 19 -69.58 -103.85 -28.99
C ARG A 19 -70.53 -105.00 -29.33
N ALA A 20 -71.67 -104.74 -29.98
CA ALA A 20 -72.52 -105.80 -30.50
C ALA A 20 -73.07 -105.43 -31.88
N ASP A 21 -72.99 -106.40 -32.79
CA ASP A 21 -73.77 -106.56 -34.01
C ASP A 21 -73.45 -105.68 -35.22
N SER A 22 -72.88 -106.34 -36.23
CA SER A 22 -72.51 -105.80 -37.54
C SER A 22 -73.68 -105.75 -38.55
N GLU A 23 -74.86 -106.30 -38.22
CA GLU A 23 -76.00 -106.42 -39.16
C GLU A 23 -77.12 -105.37 -38.92
N VAL A 24 -77.30 -104.89 -37.68
CA VAL A 24 -78.32 -103.87 -37.34
C VAL A 24 -77.99 -102.50 -37.94
N ALA A 25 -76.74 -102.28 -38.33
CA ALA A 25 -76.30 -101.07 -39.02
C ALA A 25 -76.90 -100.93 -40.44
N ALA A 26 -77.26 -102.03 -41.12
CA ALA A 26 -77.71 -101.98 -42.51
C ALA A 26 -79.18 -101.57 -42.65
N GLU A 27 -80.08 -102.13 -41.83
CA GLU A 27 -81.52 -101.79 -41.85
C GLU A 27 -81.77 -100.34 -41.42
N THR A 28 -80.97 -99.84 -40.47
CA THR A 28 -81.05 -98.44 -40.02
C THR A 28 -80.50 -97.45 -41.07
N LEU A 29 -79.52 -97.84 -41.88
CA LEU A 29 -79.00 -97.03 -42.98
C LEU A 29 -80.00 -96.92 -44.14
N GLU A 30 -80.71 -98.00 -44.47
CA GLU A 30 -81.71 -98.03 -45.55
C GLU A 30 -82.91 -97.11 -45.24
N GLU A 31 -83.40 -97.11 -43.99
CA GLU A 31 -84.46 -96.19 -43.55
C GLU A 31 -84.04 -94.71 -43.60
N VAL A 32 -82.79 -94.44 -43.21
CA VAL A 32 -82.21 -93.09 -43.29
C VAL A 32 -82.07 -92.65 -44.74
N PHE A 33 -81.65 -93.55 -45.64
CA PHE A 33 -81.54 -93.29 -47.07
C PHE A 33 -82.90 -92.98 -47.71
N GLN A 34 -83.94 -93.76 -47.41
CA GLN A 34 -85.32 -93.51 -47.86
C GLN A 34 -85.84 -92.13 -47.42
N ARG A 35 -85.53 -91.72 -46.19
CA ARG A 35 -85.89 -90.37 -45.68
C ARG A 35 -85.13 -89.26 -46.42
N ILE A 36 -83.84 -89.44 -46.68
CA ILE A 36 -83.05 -88.46 -47.44
C ILE A 36 -83.60 -88.35 -48.86
N ARG A 37 -83.86 -89.48 -49.53
CA ARG A 37 -84.48 -89.54 -50.88
C ARG A 37 -85.79 -88.76 -50.96
N LYS A 38 -86.64 -88.86 -49.94
CA LYS A 38 -87.92 -88.16 -49.85
C LYS A 38 -87.77 -86.63 -49.69
N VAL A 39 -86.69 -86.16 -49.09
CA VAL A 39 -86.44 -84.74 -48.81
C VAL A 39 -85.63 -84.08 -49.93
N THR A 40 -84.67 -84.79 -50.54
CA THR A 40 -83.80 -84.26 -51.60
C THR A 40 -84.35 -84.48 -53.02
N GLY A 41 -85.24 -85.46 -53.23
CA GLY A 41 -85.86 -85.74 -54.53
C GLY A 41 -84.93 -86.38 -55.57
N GLU A 42 -83.74 -86.85 -55.17
CA GLU A 42 -82.75 -87.47 -56.06
C GLU A 42 -82.84 -89.00 -55.97
N GLU A 43 -83.03 -89.70 -57.10
CA GLU A 43 -83.23 -91.16 -57.13
C GLU A 43 -81.93 -91.97 -57.25
N ASP A 44 -80.83 -91.34 -57.66
CA ASP A 44 -79.52 -91.97 -57.86
C ASP A 44 -78.59 -91.79 -56.65
N LEU A 45 -78.15 -92.91 -56.08
CA LEU A 45 -77.30 -92.99 -54.88
C LEU A 45 -75.94 -92.30 -55.11
N GLU A 46 -75.32 -92.51 -56.26
CA GLU A 46 -73.98 -91.99 -56.56
C GLU A 46 -74.00 -90.46 -56.72
N THR A 47 -75.04 -89.94 -57.38
CA THR A 47 -75.29 -88.49 -57.48
C THR A 47 -75.58 -87.85 -56.12
N LEU A 48 -76.35 -88.51 -55.25
CA LEU A 48 -76.66 -88.01 -53.91
C LEU A 48 -75.42 -87.95 -53.00
N VAL A 49 -74.60 -89.02 -53.01
CA VAL A 49 -73.33 -89.06 -52.25
C VAL A 49 -72.37 -87.98 -52.77
N THR A 50 -72.26 -87.80 -54.09
CA THR A 50 -71.39 -86.77 -54.69
C THR A 50 -71.84 -85.35 -54.33
N LYS A 51 -73.15 -85.06 -54.37
CA LYS A 51 -73.72 -83.78 -53.93
C LYS A 51 -73.53 -83.55 -52.44
N PHE A 52 -73.62 -84.61 -51.63
CA PHE A 52 -73.37 -84.53 -50.20
C PHE A 52 -71.91 -84.19 -49.90
N ILE A 53 -70.96 -84.88 -50.52
CA ILE A 53 -69.52 -84.58 -50.36
C ILE A 53 -69.22 -83.14 -50.80
N GLN A 54 -69.76 -82.68 -51.94
CA GLN A 54 -69.59 -81.29 -52.36
C GLN A 54 -70.23 -80.27 -51.40
N ALA A 55 -71.39 -80.60 -50.82
CA ALA A 55 -72.04 -79.76 -49.83
C ALA A 55 -71.27 -79.76 -48.50
N GLU A 56 -70.69 -80.89 -48.10
CA GLU A 56 -69.82 -81.04 -46.94
C GLU A 56 -68.52 -80.24 -47.12
N ASP A 57 -67.85 -80.34 -48.27
CA ASP A 57 -66.66 -79.55 -48.61
C ASP A 57 -66.94 -78.05 -48.58
N ARG A 58 -68.08 -77.62 -49.16
CA ARG A 58 -68.51 -76.21 -49.09
C ARG A 58 -68.81 -75.76 -47.66
N ASN A 59 -69.48 -76.59 -46.88
CA ASN A 59 -69.80 -76.28 -45.49
C ASN A 59 -68.53 -76.23 -44.63
N PHE A 60 -67.57 -77.11 -44.88
CA PHE A 60 -66.28 -77.12 -44.21
C PHE A 60 -65.47 -75.86 -44.55
N ALA A 61 -65.44 -75.46 -45.82
CA ALA A 61 -64.82 -74.20 -46.24
C ALA A 61 -65.48 -72.97 -45.59
N LEU A 62 -66.82 -72.93 -45.53
CA LEU A 62 -67.56 -71.85 -44.87
C LEU A 62 -67.32 -71.83 -43.36
N PHE A 63 -67.26 -72.99 -42.71
CA PHE A 63 -66.97 -73.10 -41.29
C PHE A 63 -65.56 -72.57 -40.98
N ASN A 64 -64.56 -72.94 -41.78
CA ASN A 64 -63.19 -72.43 -41.64
C ASN A 64 -63.14 -70.92 -41.84
N TYR A 65 -63.84 -70.40 -42.85
CA TYR A 65 -63.92 -68.95 -43.09
C TYR A 65 -64.57 -68.22 -41.91
N VAL A 66 -65.71 -68.70 -41.40
CA VAL A 66 -66.39 -68.11 -40.23
C VAL A 66 -65.47 -68.15 -39.00
N ASN A 67 -64.77 -69.25 -38.79
CA ASN A 67 -63.83 -69.36 -37.67
C ASN A 67 -62.68 -68.37 -37.80
N GLU A 68 -62.09 -68.24 -38.98
CA GLU A 68 -61.03 -67.27 -39.27
C GLU A 68 -61.52 -65.82 -39.08
N GLN A 69 -62.72 -65.48 -39.56
CA GLN A 69 -63.31 -64.16 -39.36
C GLN A 69 -63.60 -63.89 -37.88
N ASN A 70 -64.06 -64.88 -37.13
CA ASN A 70 -64.25 -64.74 -35.68
C ASN A 70 -62.92 -64.53 -34.96
N THR A 71 -61.85 -65.25 -35.34
CA THR A 71 -60.51 -65.02 -34.78
C THR A 71 -60.02 -63.59 -35.08
N LYS A 72 -60.20 -63.11 -36.30
CA LYS A 72 -59.86 -61.72 -36.67
C LYS A 72 -60.71 -60.69 -35.91
N ALA A 73 -62.00 -60.96 -35.72
CA ALA A 73 -62.90 -60.08 -34.98
C ALA A 73 -62.49 -59.96 -33.51
N GLU A 74 -62.10 -61.07 -32.87
CA GLU A 74 -61.58 -61.04 -31.49
C GLU A 74 -60.23 -60.32 -31.41
N ALA A 75 -59.31 -60.56 -32.35
CA ALA A 75 -58.03 -59.86 -32.42
C ALA A 75 -58.22 -58.33 -32.54
N LEU A 76 -59.09 -57.87 -33.43
CA LEU A 76 -59.40 -56.45 -33.58
C LEU A 76 -60.07 -55.84 -32.34
N LYS A 77 -60.94 -56.60 -31.65
CA LYS A 77 -61.54 -56.13 -30.38
C LYS A 77 -60.47 -55.93 -29.31
N ASP A 78 -59.51 -56.84 -29.22
CA ASP A 78 -58.41 -56.73 -28.27
C ASP A 78 -57.50 -55.55 -28.61
N GLU A 79 -57.22 -55.32 -29.89
CA GLU A 79 -56.44 -54.16 -30.36
C GLU A 79 -57.15 -52.83 -30.05
N ILE A 80 -58.46 -52.74 -30.30
CA ILE A 80 -59.28 -51.57 -29.92
C ILE A 80 -59.26 -51.35 -28.41
N ARG A 81 -59.31 -52.43 -27.62
CA ARG A 81 -59.26 -52.36 -26.15
C ARG A 81 -57.92 -51.78 -25.70
N GLN A 82 -56.81 -52.29 -26.25
CA GLN A 82 -55.47 -51.81 -25.93
C GLN A 82 -55.31 -50.33 -26.29
N ILE A 83 -55.71 -49.92 -27.50
CA ILE A 83 -55.65 -48.52 -27.93
C ILE A 83 -56.45 -47.62 -26.99
N LYS A 84 -57.63 -48.05 -26.54
CA LYS A 84 -58.44 -47.27 -25.58
C LYS A 84 -57.78 -47.15 -24.21
N GLU A 85 -57.09 -48.18 -23.75
CA GLU A 85 -56.34 -48.15 -22.49
C GLU A 85 -55.14 -47.21 -22.61
N ASP A 86 -54.40 -47.29 -23.71
CA ASP A 86 -53.27 -46.40 -23.99
C ASP A 86 -53.70 -44.94 -24.11
N MET A 87 -54.83 -44.66 -24.80
CA MET A 87 -55.40 -43.31 -24.87
C MET A 87 -55.73 -42.73 -23.49
N LYS A 88 -56.31 -43.54 -22.59
CA LYS A 88 -56.61 -43.11 -21.22
C LYS A 88 -55.34 -42.84 -20.44
N LYS A 89 -54.33 -43.70 -20.59
CA LYS A 89 -53.03 -43.53 -19.94
C LYS A 89 -52.38 -42.21 -20.38
N PHE A 90 -52.34 -41.95 -21.68
CA PHE A 90 -51.78 -40.70 -22.21
C PHE A 90 -52.56 -39.46 -21.76
N GLN A 91 -53.89 -39.51 -21.67
CA GLN A 91 -54.68 -38.39 -21.14
C GLN A 91 -54.33 -38.03 -19.69
N VAL A 92 -54.09 -39.04 -18.84
CA VAL A 92 -53.70 -38.80 -17.44
C VAL A 92 -52.26 -38.28 -17.35
N GLU A 93 -51.34 -38.86 -18.14
CA GLU A 93 -49.95 -38.41 -18.21
C GLU A 93 -49.85 -36.95 -18.71
N ASP A 94 -50.63 -36.58 -19.73
CA ASP A 94 -50.67 -35.23 -20.30
C ASP A 94 -51.16 -34.20 -19.26
N LEU A 95 -52.26 -34.51 -18.56
CA LEU A 95 -52.78 -33.63 -17.50
C LEU A 95 -51.79 -33.46 -16.34
N GLN A 96 -51.09 -34.54 -15.98
CA GLN A 96 -50.10 -34.50 -14.92
C GLN A 96 -48.85 -33.72 -15.34
N GLN A 97 -48.35 -33.94 -16.55
CA GLN A 97 -47.24 -33.17 -17.11
C GLN A 97 -47.57 -31.68 -17.20
N GLU A 98 -48.80 -31.33 -17.59
CA GLU A 98 -49.21 -29.93 -17.69
C GLU A 98 -49.31 -29.25 -16.32
N GLN A 99 -49.77 -29.97 -15.29
CA GLN A 99 -49.73 -29.49 -13.90
C GLN A 99 -48.29 -29.30 -13.40
N GLU A 100 -47.43 -30.30 -13.60
CA GLU A 100 -46.02 -30.23 -13.22
C GLU A 100 -45.33 -29.06 -13.92
N HIS A 101 -45.48 -28.94 -15.24
CA HIS A 101 -44.95 -27.83 -16.02
C HIS A 101 -45.44 -26.47 -15.51
N HIS A 102 -46.73 -26.33 -15.21
CA HIS A 102 -47.28 -25.10 -14.64
C HIS A 102 -46.67 -24.75 -13.29
N THR A 103 -46.44 -25.74 -12.42
CA THR A 103 -45.77 -25.49 -11.12
C THR A 103 -44.32 -25.07 -11.30
N THR A 104 -43.57 -25.73 -12.19
CA THR A 104 -42.18 -25.39 -12.49
C THR A 104 -42.07 -24.00 -13.14
N LEU A 105 -42.99 -23.65 -14.04
CA LEU A 105 -43.03 -22.34 -14.69
C LEU A 105 -43.20 -21.23 -13.64
N LYS A 106 -44.18 -21.36 -12.74
CA LYS A 106 -44.40 -20.39 -11.66
C LYS A 106 -43.18 -20.20 -10.76
N GLN A 107 -42.54 -21.30 -10.36
CA GLN A 107 -41.33 -21.25 -9.54
C GLN A 107 -40.19 -20.56 -10.29
N THR A 108 -40.04 -20.84 -11.58
CA THR A 108 -39.00 -20.24 -12.42
C THR A 108 -39.25 -18.75 -12.63
N GLU A 109 -40.50 -18.34 -12.87
CA GLU A 109 -40.89 -16.92 -12.98
C GLU A 109 -40.65 -16.15 -11.68
N GLU A 110 -40.89 -16.77 -10.52
CA GLU A 110 -40.61 -16.17 -9.21
C GLU A 110 -39.11 -15.99 -8.98
N LEU A 111 -38.31 -17.04 -9.23
CA LEU A 111 -36.85 -16.98 -9.15
C LEU A 111 -36.27 -15.93 -10.11
N GLN A 112 -36.82 -15.83 -11.33
CA GLN A 112 -36.40 -14.83 -12.30
C GLN A 112 -36.69 -13.41 -11.78
N ARG A 113 -37.89 -13.18 -11.23
CA ARG A 113 -38.27 -11.88 -10.68
C ARG A 113 -37.36 -11.47 -9.53
N ASP A 114 -37.03 -12.40 -8.63
CA ASP A 114 -36.13 -12.14 -7.52
C ASP A 114 -34.69 -11.85 -7.99
N ALA A 115 -34.21 -12.59 -8.98
CA ALA A 115 -32.89 -12.37 -9.56
C ALA A 115 -32.81 -11.01 -10.30
N GLU A 116 -33.85 -10.62 -11.02
CA GLU A 116 -33.95 -9.31 -11.68
C GLU A 116 -33.96 -8.17 -10.66
N ALA A 117 -34.68 -8.32 -9.54
CA ALA A 117 -34.70 -7.33 -8.46
C ALA A 117 -33.31 -7.16 -7.83
N GLN A 118 -32.59 -8.26 -7.56
CA GLN A 118 -31.22 -8.22 -7.04
C GLN A 118 -30.25 -7.59 -8.05
N ALA A 119 -30.37 -7.90 -9.33
CA ALA A 119 -29.53 -7.32 -10.37
C ALA A 119 -29.70 -5.79 -10.44
N LEU A 120 -30.93 -5.29 -10.33
CA LEU A 120 -31.22 -3.86 -10.29
C LEU A 120 -30.59 -3.19 -9.05
N GLU A 121 -30.63 -3.85 -7.90
CA GLU A 121 -29.99 -3.35 -6.67
C GLU A 121 -28.47 -3.23 -6.84
N TYR A 122 -27.82 -4.26 -7.40
CA TYR A 122 -26.38 -4.21 -7.69
C TYR A 122 -26.03 -3.13 -8.72
N GLU A 123 -26.89 -2.89 -9.72
CA GLU A 123 -26.68 -1.82 -10.71
C GLU A 123 -26.69 -0.43 -10.05
N VAL A 124 -27.62 -0.21 -9.11
CA VAL A 124 -27.68 1.04 -8.33
C VAL A 124 -26.41 1.21 -7.50
N GLN A 125 -25.99 0.17 -6.77
CA GLN A 125 -24.77 0.21 -5.96
C GLN A 125 -23.51 0.47 -6.81
N ALA A 126 -23.40 -0.18 -7.97
CA ALA A 126 -22.28 0.02 -8.89
C ALA A 126 -22.21 1.47 -9.41
N LYS A 127 -23.38 2.09 -9.66
CA LYS A 127 -23.46 3.50 -10.05
C LYS A 127 -22.97 4.42 -8.94
N GLU A 128 -23.41 4.20 -7.69
CA GLU A 128 -22.96 4.98 -6.53
C GLU A 128 -21.44 4.89 -6.35
N ILE A 129 -20.86 3.68 -6.46
CA ILE A 129 -19.41 3.47 -6.35
C ILE A 129 -18.67 4.21 -7.49
N THR A 130 -19.20 4.16 -8.71
CA THR A 130 -18.59 4.83 -9.87
C THR A 130 -18.59 6.34 -9.69
N GLU A 131 -19.70 6.92 -9.23
CA GLU A 131 -19.81 8.35 -8.91
C GLU A 131 -18.82 8.77 -7.82
N ALA A 132 -18.68 7.96 -6.75
CA ALA A 132 -17.70 8.21 -5.71
C ALA A 132 -16.25 8.13 -6.25
N LEU A 133 -15.96 7.15 -7.10
CA LEU A 133 -14.64 6.99 -7.70
C LEU A 133 -14.27 8.19 -8.59
N ASP A 134 -15.22 8.71 -9.36
CA ASP A 134 -15.00 9.88 -10.22
C ASP A 134 -14.75 11.16 -9.40
N GLN A 135 -15.44 11.32 -8.26
CA GLN A 135 -15.14 12.38 -7.30
C GLN A 135 -13.72 12.24 -6.74
N ILE A 136 -13.30 11.03 -6.38
CA ILE A 136 -11.94 10.76 -5.89
C ILE A 136 -10.91 11.09 -6.98
N LYS A 137 -11.09 10.63 -8.22
CA LYS A 137 -10.19 10.98 -9.34
C LYS A 137 -10.03 12.48 -9.50
N THR A 138 -11.15 13.21 -9.44
CA THR A 138 -11.16 14.68 -9.56
C THR A 138 -10.42 15.32 -8.38
N GLY A 139 -10.69 14.87 -7.15
CA GLY A 139 -10.01 15.33 -5.94
C GLY A 139 -8.51 15.08 -5.97
N VAL A 140 -8.09 13.88 -6.38
CA VAL A 140 -6.67 13.51 -6.52
C VAL A 140 -6.00 14.35 -7.60
N ASN A 141 -6.62 14.55 -8.76
CA ASN A 141 -6.06 15.39 -9.82
C ASN A 141 -5.90 16.86 -9.34
N ASN A 142 -6.89 17.39 -8.62
CA ASN A 142 -6.82 18.73 -8.06
C ASN A 142 -5.70 18.86 -7.03
N LEU A 143 -5.57 17.88 -6.14
CA LEU A 143 -4.52 17.86 -5.13
C LEU A 143 -3.13 17.73 -5.74
N PHE A 144 -2.97 16.80 -6.69
CA PHE A 144 -1.73 16.58 -7.46
C PHE A 144 -1.24 17.88 -8.12
N ASN A 145 -2.13 18.64 -8.75
CA ASN A 145 -1.78 19.92 -9.36
C ASN A 145 -1.46 21.00 -8.30
N LYS A 146 -2.22 21.05 -7.20
CA LYS A 146 -2.07 22.08 -6.17
C LYS A 146 -0.76 21.95 -5.37
N ILE A 147 -0.32 20.73 -5.08
CA ILE A 147 0.94 20.49 -4.35
C ILE A 147 2.16 20.47 -5.29
N GLY A 148 1.95 20.68 -6.59
CA GLY A 148 3.02 20.76 -7.58
C GLY A 148 3.74 19.43 -7.82
N CYS A 149 3.00 18.30 -7.81
CA CYS A 149 3.58 17.02 -8.18
C CYS A 149 4.07 17.05 -9.64
N ASP A 150 5.23 16.45 -9.90
CA ASP A 150 5.80 16.38 -11.24
C ASP A 150 5.01 15.40 -12.12
N ARG A 151 4.38 15.93 -13.16
CA ARG A 151 3.58 15.14 -14.11
C ARG A 151 4.47 14.29 -15.03
N ALA A 152 5.70 14.72 -15.30
CA ALA A 152 6.64 13.99 -16.15
C ALA A 152 7.08 12.68 -15.49
N ALA A 153 7.34 12.69 -14.19
CA ALA A 153 7.66 11.48 -13.41
C ALA A 153 6.54 10.42 -13.47
N VAL A 154 5.28 10.85 -13.64
CA VAL A 154 4.13 9.96 -13.76
C VAL A 154 3.96 9.43 -15.18
N ASP A 155 4.13 10.31 -16.17
CA ASP A 155 4.04 9.94 -17.58
C ASP A 155 5.15 8.96 -17.98
N ASP A 156 6.35 9.09 -17.42
CA ASP A 156 7.46 8.14 -17.59
C ASP A 156 7.17 6.77 -16.96
N LEU A 157 6.50 6.74 -15.80
CA LEU A 157 6.16 5.50 -15.09
C LEU A 157 4.95 4.77 -15.70
N LEU A 158 3.98 5.53 -16.22
CA LEU A 158 2.74 4.99 -16.78
C LEU A 158 2.79 4.86 -18.31
N GLY A 159 3.82 5.39 -18.98
CA GLY A 159 4.03 5.30 -20.42
C GLY A 159 2.92 5.96 -21.26
N SER A 160 2.14 6.87 -20.68
CA SER A 160 1.00 7.52 -21.33
C SER A 160 0.58 8.80 -20.60
N SER A 161 0.37 9.88 -21.34
CA SER A 161 -0.13 11.19 -20.84
C SER A 161 -1.63 11.18 -20.45
N ALA A 162 -2.19 10.00 -20.21
CA ALA A 162 -3.62 9.76 -20.30
C ALA A 162 -4.31 9.86 -18.94
N GLY A 163 -4.17 11.01 -18.27
CA GLY A 163 -4.90 11.39 -17.05
C GLY A 163 -4.99 10.32 -15.94
N ILE A 164 -5.91 10.54 -14.99
CA ILE A 164 -6.20 9.59 -13.92
C ILE A 164 -7.30 8.63 -14.37
N ARG A 165 -7.02 7.33 -14.34
CA ARG A 165 -7.87 6.19 -14.66
C ARG A 165 -7.94 5.25 -13.47
N ASP A 166 -8.92 4.35 -13.46
CA ASP A 166 -9.11 3.36 -12.37
C ASP A 166 -7.87 2.51 -12.15
N SER A 167 -7.18 2.14 -13.24
CA SER A 167 -5.98 1.33 -13.21
C SER A 167 -4.75 2.05 -12.64
N ASN A 168 -4.73 3.38 -12.65
CA ASN A 168 -3.54 4.17 -12.28
C ASN A 168 -3.76 5.13 -11.09
N ILE A 169 -4.99 5.29 -10.60
CA ILE A 169 -5.34 6.20 -9.49
C ILE A 169 -4.52 5.91 -8.22
N MET A 170 -4.21 4.64 -7.97
CA MET A 170 -3.38 4.22 -6.85
C MET A 170 -1.94 4.77 -6.95
N THR A 171 -1.40 4.86 -8.16
CA THR A 171 -0.07 5.43 -8.39
C THR A 171 -0.08 6.94 -8.12
N TYR A 172 -1.10 7.66 -8.58
CA TYR A 172 -1.26 9.08 -8.30
C TYR A 172 -1.39 9.35 -6.79
N LEU A 173 -2.18 8.55 -6.07
CA LEU A 173 -2.32 8.65 -4.62
C LEU A 173 -0.99 8.47 -3.88
N LYS A 174 -0.19 7.47 -4.26
CA LYS A 174 1.14 7.25 -3.67
C LYS A 174 2.07 8.45 -3.85
N LEU A 175 2.06 9.07 -5.02
CA LEU A 175 2.89 10.24 -5.31
C LEU A 175 2.42 11.47 -4.52
N VAL A 176 1.11 11.65 -4.42
CA VAL A 176 0.51 12.70 -3.60
C VAL A 176 0.87 12.52 -2.13
N GLU A 177 0.79 11.30 -1.61
CA GLU A 177 1.19 10.94 -0.24
C GLU A 177 2.66 11.26 0.00
N GLN A 178 3.56 10.79 -0.88
CA GLN A 178 4.99 11.07 -0.79
C GLN A 178 5.27 12.57 -0.75
N LYS A 179 4.69 13.34 -1.69
CA LYS A 179 4.95 14.78 -1.75
C LYS A 179 4.39 15.52 -0.54
N THR A 180 3.23 15.11 -0.05
CA THR A 180 2.61 15.70 1.15
C THR A 180 3.50 15.47 2.36
N ASN A 181 4.06 14.28 2.52
CA ASN A 181 4.96 13.96 3.64
C ASN A 181 6.27 14.78 3.60
N GLU A 182 6.83 14.98 2.41
CA GLU A 182 7.98 15.87 2.20
C GLU A 182 7.65 17.31 2.62
N LEU A 183 6.49 17.83 2.20
CA LEU A 183 6.04 19.18 2.55
C LEU A 183 5.79 19.33 4.06
N LEU A 184 5.20 18.33 4.72
CA LEU A 184 4.99 18.32 6.17
C LEU A 184 6.32 18.33 6.93
N THR A 185 7.33 17.60 6.42
CA THR A 185 8.67 17.60 7.02
C THR A 185 9.33 18.97 6.91
N VAL A 186 9.22 19.63 5.75
CA VAL A 186 9.71 21.00 5.57
C VAL A 186 8.95 21.96 6.48
N GLN A 187 7.63 21.83 6.60
CA GLN A 187 6.84 22.67 7.51
C GLN A 187 7.29 22.49 8.96
N ALA A 188 7.45 21.26 9.44
CA ALA A 188 7.92 20.99 10.80
C ALA A 188 9.32 21.61 11.05
N PHE A 189 10.21 21.52 10.05
CA PHE A 189 11.52 22.16 10.13
C PHE A 189 11.42 23.69 10.15
N VAL A 190 10.59 24.29 9.28
CA VAL A 190 10.34 25.73 9.23
C VAL A 190 9.76 26.21 10.57
N SER A 191 8.75 25.54 11.12
CA SER A 191 8.19 25.84 12.44
C SER A 191 9.20 25.68 13.58
N SER A 192 10.22 24.83 13.43
CA SER A 192 11.31 24.72 14.42
C SER A 192 12.36 25.84 14.30
N LYS A 193 12.39 26.56 13.18
CA LYS A 193 13.38 27.60 12.84
C LYS A 193 12.83 29.01 12.85
N VAL A 194 11.55 29.19 12.57
CA VAL A 194 10.82 30.42 12.89
C VAL A 194 10.78 30.47 14.41
N GLY A 195 11.51 31.42 15.01
CA GLY A 195 11.48 31.61 16.47
C GLY A 195 10.06 31.83 16.96
N CYS A 196 9.82 31.59 18.26
CA CYS A 196 8.51 31.73 18.91
C CYS A 196 7.72 32.93 18.39
N GLU A 197 6.43 32.71 18.10
CA GLU A 197 5.54 33.74 17.59
C GLU A 197 5.51 34.92 18.57
N LEU A 198 5.30 36.14 18.06
CA LEU A 198 5.25 37.36 18.88
C LEU A 198 4.26 37.22 20.04
N GLU A 199 3.11 36.57 19.82
CA GLU A 199 2.11 36.30 20.86
C GLU A 199 2.65 35.42 22.00
N GLU A 200 3.49 34.43 21.70
CA GLU A 200 4.10 33.58 22.72
C GLU A 200 5.15 34.35 23.53
N LYS A 201 5.90 35.23 22.87
CA LYS A 201 6.87 36.11 23.54
C LYS A 201 6.16 37.12 24.44
N GLU A 202 5.10 37.76 23.96
CA GLU A 202 4.28 38.70 24.74
C GLU A 202 3.66 38.02 25.97
N ARG A 203 3.14 36.80 25.80
CA ARG A 203 2.63 36.00 26.91
C ARG A 203 3.70 35.71 27.96
N PHE A 204 4.90 35.31 27.56
CA PHE A 204 6.02 35.09 28.48
C PHE A 204 6.34 36.36 29.30
N TRP A 205 6.41 37.52 28.66
CA TRP A 205 6.69 38.78 29.36
C TRP A 205 5.55 39.20 30.30
N SER A 206 4.30 38.97 29.91
CA SER A 206 3.14 39.22 30.77
C SER A 206 3.11 38.32 32.00
N GLU A 207 3.42 37.03 31.84
CA GLU A 207 3.50 36.08 32.97
C GLU A 207 4.69 36.42 33.88
N LEU A 208 5.83 36.82 33.31
CA LEU A 208 6.98 37.27 34.09
C LEU A 208 6.66 38.55 34.87
N ASP A 209 5.89 39.47 34.29
CA ASP A 209 5.45 40.69 34.96
C ASP A 209 4.60 40.35 36.21
N GLU A 210 3.63 39.44 36.09
CA GLU A 210 2.78 38.98 37.20
C GLU A 210 3.61 38.30 38.31
N VAL A 211 4.59 37.48 37.94
CA VAL A 211 5.48 36.84 38.92
C VAL A 211 6.28 37.87 39.69
N MET A 212 6.80 38.91 39.02
CA MET A 212 7.57 39.96 39.68
C MET A 212 6.72 40.80 40.64
N GLU A 213 5.49 41.12 40.28
CA GLU A 213 4.55 41.86 41.14
C GLU A 213 4.15 41.06 42.40
N SER A 214 4.24 39.73 42.35
CA SER A 214 3.92 38.86 43.49
C SER A 214 5.01 38.84 44.58
N ILE A 215 6.22 39.30 44.26
CA ILE A 215 7.37 39.26 45.18
C ILE A 215 7.29 40.45 46.16
N PRO A 216 7.41 40.23 47.49
CA PRO A 216 7.41 41.32 48.46
C PRO A 216 8.54 42.33 48.24
N THR A 217 8.24 43.63 48.35
CA THR A 217 9.17 44.75 48.10
C THR A 217 10.41 44.83 49.01
N GLY A 218 10.54 43.93 49.99
CA GLY A 218 11.71 43.80 50.87
C GLY A 218 12.77 42.83 50.36
N GLU A 219 12.48 42.07 49.30
CA GLU A 219 13.39 41.06 48.75
C GLU A 219 14.23 41.63 47.60
N ARG A 220 15.47 41.16 47.48
CA ARG A 220 16.34 41.53 46.35
C ARG A 220 16.24 40.46 45.28
N VAL A 221 15.76 40.83 44.10
CA VAL A 221 15.59 39.91 42.97
C VAL A 221 16.72 40.08 41.96
N VAL A 222 17.29 38.97 41.51
CA VAL A 222 18.28 38.93 40.42
C VAL A 222 17.84 37.87 39.43
N ILE A 223 17.66 38.25 38.17
CA ILE A 223 17.27 37.34 37.09
C ILE A 223 18.50 37.06 36.23
N GLY A 224 18.92 35.80 36.20
CA GLY A 224 20.00 35.32 35.33
C GLY A 224 19.44 34.36 34.28
N ALA A 225 19.16 34.86 33.09
CA ALA A 225 18.63 34.08 31.98
C ALA A 225 19.19 34.57 30.64
N ASP A 226 19.10 33.72 29.62
CA ASP A 226 19.34 34.11 28.24
C ASP A 226 18.02 34.59 27.61
N PHE A 227 17.86 35.91 27.53
CA PHE A 227 16.67 36.53 26.95
C PHE A 227 16.72 36.64 25.42
N ASN A 228 17.78 36.14 24.76
CA ASN A 228 17.98 36.26 23.32
C ASN A 228 17.86 37.71 22.79
N GLY A 229 18.05 38.71 23.67
CA GLY A 229 17.92 40.13 23.36
C GLY A 229 19.28 40.83 23.30
N HIS A 230 19.47 41.65 22.28
CA HIS A 230 20.58 42.59 22.16
C HIS A 230 20.10 43.97 22.58
N VAL A 231 20.46 44.39 23.78
CA VAL A 231 19.96 45.63 24.39
C VAL A 231 20.62 46.90 23.83
N GLY A 232 21.68 46.77 23.02
CA GLY A 232 22.30 47.87 22.28
C GLY A 232 23.52 48.51 22.97
N GLU A 233 24.30 49.30 22.22
CA GLU A 233 25.39 50.16 22.71
C GLU A 233 24.86 51.53 23.19
N GLY A 234 25.44 52.04 24.28
CA GLY A 234 24.99 53.30 24.91
C GLY A 234 23.73 53.12 25.76
N ASN A 235 23.26 54.22 26.34
CA ASN A 235 22.08 54.21 27.23
C ASN A 235 21.20 55.47 27.07
N THR A 236 21.34 56.18 25.95
CA THR A 236 20.61 57.43 25.71
C THR A 236 19.11 57.19 25.69
N GLY A 237 18.38 57.74 26.67
CA GLY A 237 16.94 57.55 26.85
C GLY A 237 16.55 56.36 27.76
N ASP A 238 17.53 55.60 28.25
CA ASP A 238 17.35 54.44 29.14
C ASP A 238 18.33 54.48 30.32
N GLU A 239 18.82 55.66 30.69
CA GLU A 239 19.90 55.85 31.67
C GLU A 239 19.54 55.31 33.07
N GLU A 240 18.25 55.21 33.37
CA GLU A 240 17.72 54.71 34.63
C GLU A 240 17.89 53.20 34.80
N VAL A 241 17.83 52.43 33.70
CA VAL A 241 17.87 50.96 33.71
C VAL A 241 19.11 50.35 33.06
N MET A 242 19.89 51.15 32.33
CA MET A 242 21.01 50.65 31.55
C MET A 242 22.26 51.54 31.69
N GLY A 243 23.43 50.90 31.73
CA GLY A 243 24.73 51.54 31.66
C GLY A 243 25.29 51.68 30.24
N LYS A 244 26.37 52.46 30.08
CA LYS A 244 26.89 52.87 28.76
C LYS A 244 27.62 51.80 27.95
N PHE A 245 27.86 50.62 28.53
CA PHE A 245 28.81 49.64 27.98
C PHE A 245 28.16 48.42 27.31
N GLY A 246 26.91 48.56 26.85
CA GLY A 246 26.27 47.55 25.99
C GLY A 246 26.98 47.37 24.64
N VAL A 247 26.53 46.39 23.84
CA VAL A 247 27.19 45.97 22.59
C VAL A 247 26.16 45.72 21.50
N LYS A 248 26.54 46.01 20.25
CA LYS A 248 25.72 45.90 19.03
C LYS A 248 24.58 46.91 18.96
N GLU A 249 23.83 46.89 17.88
CA GLU A 249 22.55 47.60 17.76
C GLU A 249 21.46 46.89 18.57
N ARG A 250 20.47 47.66 19.01
CA ARG A 250 19.35 47.12 19.79
C ARG A 250 18.39 46.39 18.86
N ASN A 251 18.11 45.11 19.12
CA ASN A 251 17.07 44.35 18.42
C ASN A 251 15.72 44.41 19.17
N LEU A 252 14.64 43.90 18.54
CA LEU A 252 13.29 43.93 19.11
C LEU A 252 13.23 43.26 20.49
N GLU A 253 13.82 42.07 20.62
CA GLU A 253 13.89 41.34 21.89
C GLU A 253 14.66 42.14 22.95
N GLY A 254 15.75 42.80 22.57
CA GLY A 254 16.51 43.69 23.45
C GLY A 254 15.71 44.90 23.91
N GLN A 255 14.84 45.45 23.07
CA GLN A 255 13.90 46.50 23.48
C GLN A 255 12.90 45.98 24.51
N MET A 256 12.36 44.77 24.34
CA MET A 256 11.45 44.16 25.33
C MET A 256 12.11 43.99 26.70
N VAL A 257 13.40 43.60 26.74
CA VAL A 257 14.17 43.51 27.99
C VAL A 257 14.33 44.88 28.66
N VAL A 258 14.63 45.93 27.88
CA VAL A 258 14.77 47.30 28.42
C VAL A 258 13.44 47.82 28.94
N ASP A 259 12.34 47.60 28.21
CA ASP A 259 11.00 48.04 28.61
C ASP A 259 10.54 47.32 29.89
N PHE A 260 10.81 46.02 30.01
CA PHE A 260 10.57 45.25 31.23
C PHE A 260 11.37 45.81 32.40
N ALA A 261 12.67 46.08 32.21
CA ALA A 261 13.52 46.66 33.24
C ALA A 261 12.99 48.02 33.71
N LYS A 262 12.45 48.85 32.80
CA LYS A 262 11.81 50.14 33.14
C LYS A 262 10.55 49.96 33.96
N ARG A 263 9.68 49.03 33.57
CA ARG A 263 8.41 48.78 34.29
C ARG A 263 8.65 48.29 35.71
N MET A 264 9.67 47.46 35.91
CA MET A 264 9.98 46.83 37.19
C MET A 264 11.05 47.55 38.01
N ASP A 265 11.50 48.74 37.58
CA ASP A 265 12.58 49.52 38.21
C ASP A 265 13.86 48.69 38.45
N MET A 266 14.26 47.91 37.44
CA MET A 266 15.42 47.02 37.47
C MET A 266 16.58 47.56 36.61
N GLY A 267 17.80 47.20 36.97
CA GLY A 267 19.00 47.54 36.19
C GLY A 267 19.54 46.36 35.38
N VAL A 268 19.84 46.57 34.10
CA VAL A 268 20.56 45.62 33.24
C VAL A 268 22.05 45.60 33.62
N VAL A 269 22.37 44.90 34.69
CA VAL A 269 23.66 44.98 35.41
C VAL A 269 24.89 44.84 34.50
N ASN A 270 24.84 43.97 33.49
CA ASN A 270 25.99 43.70 32.61
C ASN A 270 26.43 44.93 31.78
N THR A 271 25.55 45.91 31.58
CA THR A 271 25.80 47.12 30.77
C THR A 271 26.48 48.25 31.55
N TYR A 272 26.51 48.19 32.87
CA TYR A 272 27.12 49.21 33.74
C TYR A 272 28.63 49.09 33.86
N PHE A 273 29.21 47.94 33.48
CA PHE A 273 30.63 47.68 33.64
C PHE A 273 31.36 47.62 32.31
N GLN A 274 32.44 48.40 32.19
CA GLN A 274 33.35 48.29 31.06
C GLN A 274 34.13 46.97 31.14
N LYS A 275 33.80 46.01 30.28
CA LYS A 275 34.49 44.71 30.16
C LYS A 275 35.35 44.66 28.90
N ARG A 276 36.36 43.78 28.85
CA ARG A 276 37.05 43.46 27.57
C ARG A 276 36.05 42.82 26.60
N GLU A 277 36.16 43.06 25.30
CA GLU A 277 35.22 42.53 24.29
C GLU A 277 35.03 41.00 24.40
N GLU A 278 36.10 40.27 24.71
CA GLU A 278 36.10 38.81 24.89
C GLU A 278 35.18 38.31 26.00
N HIS A 279 34.86 39.16 26.98
CA HIS A 279 34.04 38.83 28.15
C HIS A 279 32.62 39.44 28.09
N ARG A 280 32.24 40.05 26.96
CA ARG A 280 30.93 40.70 26.78
C ARG A 280 29.90 39.83 26.06
N VAL A 281 30.31 38.70 25.49
CA VAL A 281 29.45 37.79 24.73
C VAL A 281 29.37 36.44 25.47
N THR A 282 28.16 36.01 25.80
CA THR A 282 27.88 34.79 26.60
C THR A 282 27.74 33.51 25.77
N TYR A 283 27.78 33.58 24.43
CA TYR A 283 27.68 32.41 23.54
C TYR A 283 28.58 32.53 22.30
N LYS A 284 29.34 31.47 21.98
CA LYS A 284 30.14 31.31 20.75
C LYS A 284 29.86 29.93 20.17
N SER A 285 29.55 29.82 18.88
CA SER A 285 29.38 28.53 18.19
C SER A 285 30.24 28.49 16.92
N GLY A 286 31.17 27.51 16.85
CA GLY A 286 31.78 27.01 15.62
C GLY A 286 32.67 27.96 14.80
N GLY A 287 33.53 28.77 15.42
CA GLY A 287 34.60 29.50 14.72
C GLY A 287 34.17 30.63 13.76
N ARG A 288 32.86 30.84 13.55
CA ARG A 288 32.31 31.97 12.80
C ARG A 288 31.72 32.97 13.77
N ARG A 289 32.16 34.24 13.68
CA ARG A 289 31.44 35.36 14.26
C ARG A 289 30.11 35.46 13.51
N THR A 290 29.00 34.98 14.09
CA THR A 290 27.68 35.16 13.51
C THR A 290 27.26 36.62 13.63
N GLN A 291 27.64 37.41 12.62
CA GLN A 291 27.17 38.76 12.40
C GLN A 291 26.14 38.85 11.25
N ASP A 292 25.76 37.73 10.61
CA ASP A 292 24.82 37.71 9.48
C ASP A 292 23.64 36.74 9.71
N LEU A 293 22.86 36.91 10.77
CA LEU A 293 21.54 36.27 10.89
C LEU A 293 20.38 37.21 10.48
N GLU A 294 20.70 38.43 10.02
CA GLU A 294 19.73 39.40 9.50
C GLU A 294 19.66 39.39 7.96
N LYS A 295 19.66 38.21 7.33
CA LYS A 295 19.07 38.13 6.00
C LYS A 295 17.61 37.76 6.18
N ASP A 296 16.73 38.56 5.61
CA ASP A 296 15.29 38.30 5.57
C ASP A 296 15.06 36.81 5.24
N TYR A 297 14.48 36.12 6.22
CA TYR A 297 14.13 34.72 6.12
C TYR A 297 12.99 34.61 5.11
N ASP A 298 13.28 34.14 3.89
CA ASP A 298 12.25 33.77 2.92
C ASP A 298 11.96 32.27 3.03
N PRO A 299 10.80 31.88 3.61
CA PRO A 299 10.40 30.49 3.71
C PRO A 299 10.35 29.79 2.33
N LYS A 300 10.08 30.54 1.26
CA LYS A 300 10.01 30.01 -0.10
C LYS A 300 11.38 29.64 -0.63
N LEU A 301 12.37 30.50 -0.44
CA LEU A 301 13.73 30.26 -0.93
C LEU A 301 14.36 29.05 -0.24
N VAL A 302 14.16 28.91 1.08
CA VAL A 302 14.66 27.78 1.87
C VAL A 302 13.96 26.48 1.48
N ALA A 303 12.63 26.51 1.33
CA ALA A 303 11.88 25.35 0.85
C ALA A 303 12.33 24.94 -0.56
N GLN A 304 12.58 25.90 -1.45
CA GLN A 304 13.05 25.64 -2.82
C GLN A 304 14.44 25.00 -2.86
N VAL A 305 15.35 25.42 -1.97
CA VAL A 305 16.68 24.81 -1.83
C VAL A 305 16.59 23.41 -1.25
N LEU A 306 15.81 23.19 -0.19
CA LEU A 306 15.65 21.88 0.47
C LEU A 306 14.93 20.86 -0.43
N LEU A 307 13.99 21.31 -1.25
CA LEU A 307 13.27 20.47 -2.22
C LEU A 307 14.06 20.23 -3.52
N GLY A 308 15.30 20.74 -3.63
CA GLY A 308 16.14 20.57 -4.82
C GLY A 308 15.62 21.31 -6.06
N GLN A 309 14.75 22.31 -5.89
CA GLN A 309 14.08 23.05 -6.95
C GLN A 309 14.81 24.36 -7.34
N SER A 310 16.08 24.51 -6.94
CA SER A 310 16.89 25.66 -7.32
C SER A 310 17.50 25.44 -8.71
N ALA A 311 17.27 26.39 -9.63
CA ALA A 311 17.73 26.34 -11.02
C ALA A 311 19.27 26.36 -11.16
N GLU A 312 20.00 26.61 -10.08
CA GLU A 312 21.47 26.72 -10.07
C GLU A 312 22.18 25.35 -9.94
N MET A 313 21.47 24.25 -9.70
CA MET A 313 22.07 22.91 -9.53
C MET A 313 22.09 22.03 -10.80
N GLN A 314 21.88 22.60 -11.99
CA GLN A 314 22.13 21.93 -13.26
C GLN A 314 23.21 22.65 -14.07
N LYS A 315 24.47 22.40 -13.70
CA LYS A 315 25.64 22.29 -14.61
C LYS A 315 26.90 22.01 -13.80
N GLN A 316 27.20 20.74 -13.61
CA GLN A 316 28.53 20.17 -13.85
C GLN A 316 28.43 18.64 -13.71
N ALA A 317 28.69 17.94 -14.81
CA ALA A 317 28.90 16.49 -14.77
C ALA A 317 30.11 16.20 -13.87
N PRO A 318 30.07 15.16 -13.02
CA PRO A 318 31.22 14.84 -12.17
C PRO A 318 32.35 14.34 -13.07
N VAL A 319 33.42 15.12 -13.17
CA VAL A 319 34.69 14.62 -13.70
C VAL A 319 35.27 13.72 -12.61
N VAL A 320 35.08 12.41 -12.76
CA VAL A 320 35.75 11.41 -11.91
C VAL A 320 37.23 11.41 -12.28
N GLN A 321 38.05 12.10 -11.49
CA GLN A 321 39.50 11.89 -11.48
C GLN A 321 39.85 10.82 -10.43
N PRO A 322 40.68 9.82 -10.76
CA PRO A 322 41.16 8.86 -9.77
C PRO A 322 42.01 9.56 -8.70
N PRO A 323 42.02 9.07 -7.45
CA PRO A 323 42.70 9.73 -6.34
C PRO A 323 44.21 9.73 -6.57
N VAL A 324 44.81 10.92 -6.58
CA VAL A 324 46.25 11.07 -6.46
C VAL A 324 46.57 11.02 -4.97
N SER A 325 47.33 10.02 -4.56
CA SER A 325 47.88 9.91 -3.21
C SER A 325 48.84 11.07 -2.96
N GLY A 326 48.68 11.79 -1.86
CA GLY A 326 49.61 12.84 -1.42
C GLY A 326 48.90 14.02 -0.76
N ASP A 327 48.53 13.81 0.51
CA ASP A 327 48.65 14.70 1.66
C ASP A 327 48.62 16.23 1.43
N ASP A 328 47.60 16.90 1.98
CA ASP A 328 47.76 17.84 3.11
C ASP A 328 46.40 18.49 3.49
N TYR A 329 45.76 17.92 4.52
CA TYR A 329 44.84 18.65 5.40
C TYR A 329 45.61 18.93 6.69
N ASP A 330 45.83 20.21 7.02
CA ASP A 330 46.10 20.62 8.40
C ASP A 330 44.90 21.41 8.94
N THR A 331 44.11 20.66 9.70
CA THR A 331 43.43 20.97 10.95
C THR A 331 43.94 22.21 11.71
N GLU A 332 43.00 22.92 12.37
CA GLU A 332 43.26 23.86 13.48
C GLU A 332 44.30 23.29 14.47
N GLU A 333 45.13 24.08 15.15
CA GLU A 333 44.74 24.91 16.30
C GLU A 333 45.94 25.76 16.81
N LEU A 334 45.62 26.87 17.48
CA LEU A 334 46.44 27.54 18.53
C LEU A 334 47.65 28.40 18.10
N LEU A 335 47.40 29.73 18.12
CA LEU A 335 48.28 30.84 18.52
C LEU A 335 49.79 30.65 18.36
N LEU A 336 50.41 31.37 17.41
CA LEU A 336 51.81 31.77 17.55
C LEU A 336 51.93 33.05 18.38
N PRO A 337 52.62 32.99 19.54
CA PRO A 337 53.35 34.11 20.11
C PRO A 337 54.59 34.41 19.24
N HIS A 338 55.06 35.66 19.31
CA HIS A 338 56.36 36.20 18.90
C HIS A 338 57.32 35.30 18.09
N GLU A 339 57.78 35.84 16.95
CA GLU A 339 58.63 35.25 15.89
C GLU A 339 59.94 34.50 16.27
N ASP A 340 60.25 34.31 17.55
CA ASP A 340 61.51 33.68 17.99
C ASP A 340 61.48 32.14 18.05
N ASN A 341 60.34 31.49 17.79
CA ASN A 341 60.15 30.04 17.99
C ASN A 341 59.93 29.19 16.73
N ARG A 342 60.13 29.71 15.51
CA ARG A 342 60.01 28.86 14.30
C ARG A 342 61.21 27.90 14.18
N PRO A 343 60.97 26.62 13.83
CA PRO A 343 62.06 25.67 13.59
C PRO A 343 62.93 26.17 12.43
N LEU A 344 64.25 26.10 12.61
CA LEU A 344 65.21 26.59 11.63
C LEU A 344 65.21 25.71 10.39
N THR A 345 65.36 26.32 9.22
CA THR A 345 65.62 25.58 7.98
C THR A 345 66.97 24.88 8.06
N GLN A 346 67.17 23.83 7.25
CA GLN A 346 68.42 23.04 7.27
C GLN A 346 69.67 23.90 6.99
N GLU A 347 69.55 24.93 6.16
CA GLU A 347 70.64 25.87 5.85
C GLU A 347 70.92 26.81 7.04
N GLU A 348 69.87 27.33 7.68
CA GLU A 348 69.99 28.18 8.88
C GLU A 348 70.51 27.39 10.10
N LEU A 349 70.12 26.12 10.23
CA LEU A 349 70.62 25.20 11.26
C LEU A 349 72.11 24.90 11.02
N ARG A 350 72.51 24.64 9.77
CA ARG A 350 73.91 24.43 9.39
C ARG A 350 74.76 25.68 9.67
N GLN A 351 74.26 26.87 9.36
CA GLN A 351 74.94 28.13 9.69
C GLN A 351 75.01 28.38 11.20
N ARG A 352 73.94 28.09 11.96
CA ARG A 352 73.97 28.18 13.44
C ARG A 352 74.96 27.19 14.07
N ILE A 353 75.07 25.98 13.53
CA ILE A 353 76.02 24.97 14.00
C ILE A 353 77.46 25.41 13.70
N MET A 354 77.75 25.86 12.48
CA MET A 354 79.08 26.38 12.12
C MET A 354 79.49 27.59 12.98
N ASN A 355 78.57 28.53 13.22
CA ASN A 355 78.85 29.69 14.08
C ASN A 355 79.04 29.30 15.55
N ARG A 356 78.31 28.30 16.07
CA ARG A 356 78.57 27.76 17.42
C ARG A 356 79.91 27.06 17.52
N ILE A 357 80.36 26.35 16.47
CA ILE A 357 81.67 25.68 16.46
C ILE A 357 82.79 26.73 16.46
N LEU A 358 82.69 27.76 15.61
CA LEU A 358 83.67 28.86 15.57
C LEU A 358 83.73 29.64 16.90
N GLN A 359 82.58 29.98 17.49
CA GLN A 359 82.53 30.64 18.80
C GLN A 359 83.06 29.75 19.94
N LYS A 360 82.88 28.42 19.84
CA LYS A 360 83.40 27.47 20.82
C LYS A 360 84.91 27.28 20.69
N GLU A 361 85.45 27.32 19.47
CA GLU A 361 86.90 27.36 19.21
C GLU A 361 87.54 28.66 19.72
N GLU A 362 86.91 29.82 19.48
CA GLU A 362 87.34 31.10 20.03
C GLU A 362 87.28 31.14 21.56
N ALA A 363 86.23 30.55 22.18
CA ALA A 363 86.11 30.44 23.62
C ALA A 363 87.13 29.47 24.25
N LEU A 364 87.50 28.39 23.55
CA LEU A 364 88.60 27.47 23.95
C LEU A 364 89.98 28.14 23.85
N HIS A 365 90.18 29.02 22.87
CA HIS A 365 91.40 29.84 22.77
C HIS A 365 91.43 30.97 23.83
N ALA A 366 90.29 31.57 24.16
CA ALA A 366 90.19 32.59 25.22
C ALA A 366 90.30 32.00 26.65
N GLY A 367 89.81 30.76 26.87
CA GLY A 367 89.89 30.04 28.14
C GLY A 367 91.33 29.69 28.54
N LYS A 368 92.14 29.20 27.59
CA LYS A 368 93.57 28.94 27.82
C LYS A 368 94.36 30.21 28.15
N SER A 369 93.91 31.38 27.69
CA SER A 369 94.56 32.67 28.00
C SER A 369 94.14 33.27 29.36
N LYS A 370 93.02 32.84 29.95
CA LYS A 370 92.56 33.31 31.29
C LYS A 370 93.05 32.40 32.44
N GLU A 371 93.18 31.09 32.23
CA GLU A 371 93.79 30.18 33.23
C GLU A 371 95.30 30.44 33.41
N ALA A 372 96.02 30.82 32.34
CA ALA A 372 97.42 31.24 32.44
C ALA A 372 97.62 32.59 33.17
N ARG A 373 96.59 33.45 33.25
CA ARG A 373 96.64 34.73 33.98
C ARG A 373 96.21 34.59 35.44
N SER A 374 95.30 33.66 35.77
CA SER A 374 94.88 33.40 37.16
C SER A 374 95.96 32.65 37.96
N ALA A 375 96.68 31.70 37.35
CA ALA A 375 97.78 30.98 38.00
C ALA A 375 99.06 31.83 38.24
N LYS A 376 99.20 32.99 37.58
CA LYS A 376 100.36 33.89 37.75
C LYS A 376 100.11 35.02 38.76
N LEU A 377 98.86 35.27 39.16
CA LEU A 377 98.47 36.28 40.16
C LEU A 377 98.27 35.70 41.57
N SER A 378 98.04 34.39 41.71
CA SER A 378 98.00 33.70 43.02
C SER A 378 99.39 33.37 43.58
N ALA A 379 100.41 33.18 42.73
CA ALA A 379 101.80 32.92 43.15
C ALA A 379 102.60 34.20 43.52
N LEU A 380 102.12 35.39 43.16
CA LEU A 380 102.75 36.68 43.52
C LEU A 380 102.12 37.35 44.76
N SER A 381 100.97 36.86 45.21
CA SER A 381 100.31 37.28 46.46
C SER A 381 100.80 36.46 47.67
N SER A 382 101.19 35.20 47.48
CA SER A 382 101.73 34.35 48.56
C SER A 382 103.21 34.58 48.89
N HIS A 383 103.91 35.48 48.18
CA HIS A 383 105.31 35.85 48.47
C HIS A 383 105.45 37.26 49.09
N ARG A 384 104.33 37.93 49.41
CA ARG A 384 104.32 39.24 50.08
C ARG A 384 103.70 39.23 51.48
N GLN A 385 103.36 38.04 51.99
CA GLN A 385 102.89 37.79 53.36
C GLN A 385 103.90 36.99 54.23
N SER A 386 105.12 36.71 53.75
CA SER A 386 106.19 36.07 54.55
C SER A 386 107.42 36.96 54.81
N THR A 387 107.31 38.27 54.59
CA THR A 387 108.32 39.26 54.97
C THR A 387 107.58 40.49 55.44
N LEU A 388 107.28 40.50 56.74
CA LEU A 388 106.91 41.61 57.64
C LEU A 388 106.30 41.07 58.95
N GLU A 389 106.46 39.78 59.27
CA GLU A 389 106.88 39.38 60.62
C GLU A 389 108.40 39.61 60.75
N SER A 390 108.76 40.87 60.90
CA SER A 390 110.10 41.32 61.27
C SER A 390 110.02 42.83 61.47
N THR A 391 110.30 43.26 62.70
CA THR A 391 110.43 44.65 63.18
C THR A 391 109.15 45.34 63.70
N PHE A 392 109.02 45.27 65.04
CA PHE A 392 108.21 46.05 66.00
C PHE A 392 106.76 45.67 66.27
#